data_AF-A0A968G215-F1
#
_entry.id   AF-A0A968G215-F1
#
_cell.length_a   1.000
_cell.length_b   1.000
_cell.length_c   1.000
_cell.angle_alpha   90.00
_cell.angle_beta   90.00
_cell.angle_gamma   90.00
#
_symmetry.space_group_name_H-M   'P 1'
#
loop_
_entity.id
_entity.type
_entity.pdbx_description
1 polymer ?
#
loop_
_entity_poly.entity_id
_entity_poly.type
_entity_poly.pdbx_seq_one_letter_code
_entity_poly.pdbx_strand_id
1 'polypeptide(L)' 'MPKDWDLIIIGAGVIGYSIAFKIKRLDPSRRIAVLGDPVHSLMASRAAAGMLAP' A
#
# COMPACT_ATOMS: atom_id res chain seq x y z
N MET A 1 -14.59 -12.33 10.36
CA MET A 1 -13.38 -11.59 9.92
C MET A 1 -12.92 -10.73 11.08
N PRO A 2 -11.61 -10.66 11.38
CA PRO A 2 -11.13 -9.95 12.57
C PRO A 2 -11.56 -8.47 12.47
N LYS A 3 -12.14 -7.97 13.55
CA LYS A 3 -12.85 -6.68 13.66
C LYS A 3 -11.87 -5.50 13.86
N ASP A 4 -10.61 -5.69 13.44
CA ASP A 4 -9.47 -4.90 13.93
C ASP A 4 -8.86 -3.94 12.90
N TRP A 5 -9.33 -3.99 11.65
CA TRP A 5 -8.87 -3.09 10.59
C TRP A 5 -10.04 -2.30 10.04
N ASP A 6 -9.85 -0.99 9.93
CA ASP A 6 -10.86 -0.07 9.38
C ASP A 6 -10.76 -0.04 7.85
N LEU A 7 -9.58 -0.36 7.30
CA LEU A 7 -9.33 -0.47 5.86
C LEU A 7 -8.29 -1.55 5.56
N ILE A 8 -8.51 -2.30 4.48
CA ILE A 8 -7.54 -3.23 3.91
C ILE A 8 -7.23 -2.81 2.47
N ILE A 9 -5.95 -2.65 2.16
CA ILE A 9 -5.44 -2.32 0.82
C ILE A 9 -4.75 -3.57 0.27
N ILE A 10 -5.22 -4.06 -0.89
CA ILE A 10 -4.59 -5.17 -1.61
C ILE A 10 -3.65 -4.61 -2.68
N GLY A 11 -2.38 -5.01 -2.62
CA GLY A 11 -1.32 -4.56 -3.49
C GLY A 11 -0.35 -3.63 -2.76
N ALA A 12 0.79 -4.17 -2.34
CA ALA A 12 1.83 -3.43 -1.63
C ALA A 12 2.80 -2.68 -2.57
N GLY A 13 2.42 -2.39 -3.82
CA GLY A 13 3.25 -1.57 -4.72
C GLY A 13 3.29 -0.08 -4.33
N VAL A 14 3.97 0.75 -5.13
CA VAL A 14 4.11 2.19 -4.87
C VAL A 14 2.76 2.88 -4.67
N ILE A 15 1.73 2.48 -5.45
CA ILE A 15 0.38 3.05 -5.34
C ILE A 15 -0.28 2.66 -4.03
N GLY A 16 -0.31 1.38 -3.67
CA GLY A 16 -0.97 0.92 -2.43
C GLY A 16 -0.35 1.53 -1.17
N TYR A 17 0.98 1.60 -1.12
CA TYR A 17 1.66 2.30 -0.03
C TYR A 17 1.42 3.82 -0.05
N SER A 18 1.38 4.47 -1.22
CA SER A 18 1.10 5.91 -1.31
C SER A 18 -0.29 6.27 -0.80
N ILE A 19 -1.29 5.42 -1.06
CA ILE A 19 -2.66 5.57 -0.56
C ILE A 19 -2.68 5.39 0.95
N ALA A 20 -2.08 4.30 1.46
CA ALA A 20 -1.98 4.04 2.90
C ALA A 20 -1.31 5.21 3.64
N PHE A 21 -0.22 5.74 3.06
CA PHE A 21 0.50 6.90 3.57
C PHE A 21 -0.39 8.14 3.64
N LYS A 22 -1.08 8.51 2.54
CA LYS A 22 -1.99 9.67 2.54
C LYS A 22 -3.12 9.51 3.54
N ILE A 23 -3.71 8.33 3.67
CA ILE A 23 -4.80 8.10 4.64
C ILE A 23 -4.27 8.23 6.07
N LYS A 24 -3.10 7.65 6.38
CA LYS A 24 -2.47 7.81 7.70
C LYS A 24 -2.07 9.25 8.02
N ARG A 25 -1.70 10.04 7.00
CA ARG A 25 -1.42 11.47 7.16
C ARG A 25 -2.67 12.30 7.48
N LEU A 26 -3.82 11.92 6.94
CA LEU A 26 -5.10 12.59 7.18
C LEU A 26 -5.74 12.16 8.50
N ASP A 27 -5.63 10.88 8.84
CA ASP A 27 -6.16 10.30 10.07
C ASP A 27 -5.23 9.20 10.58
N PRO A 28 -4.33 9.53 11.52
CA PRO A 28 -3.39 8.56 12.08
C PRO A 28 -4.06 7.43 12.86
N SER A 29 -5.28 7.63 13.35
CA SER A 29 -6.00 6.67 14.20
C SER A 29 -6.53 5.46 13.41
N ARG A 30 -6.80 5.63 12.11
CA ARG A 30 -7.30 4.55 11.24
C ARG A 30 -6.36 3.36 11.22
N ARG A 31 -6.86 2.18 11.54
CA ARG A 31 -6.13 0.92 11.44
C ARG A 31 -6.19 0.45 9.99
N ILE A 32 -5.05 0.48 9.31
CA ILE A 32 -4.93 0.11 7.90
C ILE A 32 -3.99 -1.09 7.77
N ALA A 33 -4.43 -2.15 7.10
CA ALA A 33 -3.58 -3.25 6.66
C ALA A 33 -3.28 -3.11 5.17
N VAL A 34 -2.01 -3.22 4.79
CA VAL A 34 -1.59 -3.33 3.37
C VAL A 34 -1.11 -4.76 3.13
N LEU A 35 -1.79 -5.48 2.26
CA LEU A 35 -1.49 -6.87 1.95
C LEU A 35 -0.82 -6.95 0.57
N GLY A 36 0.34 -7.60 0.53
CA GLY A 36 1.06 -7.92 -0.71
C GLY A 36 1.28 -9.43 -0.82
N ASP A 37 1.58 -9.89 -2.03
CA ASP A 37 2.01 -11.27 -2.24
C ASP A 37 3.33 -11.52 -1.47
N PRO A 38 3.36 -12.49 -0.53
CA PRO A 38 4.56 -12.75 0.25
C PRO A 38 5.59 -13.63 -0.47
N VAL A 39 5.22 -14.27 -1.58
CA VAL A 39 6.04 -15.33 -2.21
C VAL A 39 6.67 -14.88 -3.53
N HIS A 40 5.92 -14.16 -4.39
CA HIS A 40 6.40 -13.78 -5.72
C HIS A 40 6.34 -12.28 -6.01
N SER A 41 6.28 -11.44 -4.97
CA SER A 41 6.13 -9.98 -5.15
C SER A 41 7.40 -9.31 -5.66
N LEU A 42 7.64 -9.47 -6.95
CA LEU A 42 8.41 -8.58 -7.80
C LEU A 42 7.52 -7.39 -8.14
N MET A 43 7.10 -6.61 -7.13
CA MET A 43 6.28 -5.41 -7.33
C MET A 43 6.78 -4.65 -8.56
N ALA A 44 5.91 -4.41 -9.55
CA ALA A 44 6.32 -3.73 -10.79
C ALA A 44 7.07 -2.41 -10.51
N SER A 45 6.69 -1.73 -9.42
CA SER A 45 7.35 -0.55 -8.89
C SER A 45 8.85 -0.72 -8.60
N ARG A 46 9.32 -1.91 -8.22
CA ARG A 46 10.76 -2.19 -7.97
C ARG A 46 11.58 -2.31 -9.24
N ALA A 47 10.96 -2.73 -10.35
CA ALA A 47 11.61 -2.82 -11.65
C ALA A 47 11.52 -1.50 -12.45
N ALA A 48 10.71 -0.54 -11.98
CA ALA A 48 10.52 0.73 -12.65
C ALA A 48 11.77 1.60 -12.59
N ALA A 49 12.05 2.33 -13.68
CA ALA A 49 13.16 3.28 -13.76
C ALA A 49 13.03 4.48 -12.79
N GLY A 50 11.84 4.72 -12.25
CA GLY A 50 11.58 5.82 -11.31
C GLY A 50 11.56 7.21 -11.96
N MET A 51 11.48 7.31 -13.29
CA MET A 51 11.36 8.59 -13.99
C MET A 51 10.02 9.25 -13.65
N LEU A 52 10.07 10.50 -13.22
CA LEU A 52 8.89 11.33 -13.02
C LEU A 52 8.59 12.10 -14.31
N ALA A 53 8.05 11.38 -15.29
CA ALA A 53 7.57 11.91 -16.56
C ALA A 53 6.18 11.28 -16.86
N PRO A 54 5.21 12.07 -17.35
CA PRO A 54 3.90 11.55 -17.72
C PRO A 54 3.94 10.63 -18.95
#